data_AF-A0A8T3W9S7-F1
#
_entry.id   AF-A0A8T3W9S7-F1
#
_cell.length_a   1.000
_cell.length_b   1.000
_cell.length_c   1.000
_cell.angle_alpha   90.00
_cell.angle_beta   90.00
_cell.angle_gamma   90.00
#
_symmetry.space_group_name_H-M   'P 1'
#
loop_
_entity.id
_entity.type
_entity.pdbx_description
1 polymer ?
#
loop_
_entity_poly.entity_id
_entity_poly.type
_entity_poly.pdbx_seq_one_letter_code
_entity_poly.pdbx_strand_id
1 'polypeptide(L)'
;MAECFRCGVSDEKTRLFDIISSKGLVKVCANCSREDGAPVVNKPTDFQLKAAENPSTVYERLSRMQGLDPVKHKEQFSSGAIGKTDAVKKHEANLKKIIDENYQKKILQAKTASSYGLD
;
A
#
# COMPACT_ATOMS: atom_id res chain seq x y z
N MET A 1 28.59 -18.32 -28.27
CA MET A 1 27.92 -19.30 -27.39
C MET A 1 28.34 -19.00 -25.97
N ALA A 2 27.40 -19.04 -25.01
CA ALA A 2 27.71 -18.87 -23.60
C ALA A 2 27.74 -20.22 -22.91
N GLU A 3 28.62 -20.36 -21.92
CA GLU A 3 28.79 -21.59 -21.15
C GLU A 3 28.73 -21.27 -19.66
N CYS A 4 28.34 -22.28 -18.86
CA CYS A 4 28.39 -22.18 -17.42
C CYS A 4 29.84 -22.02 -16.95
N PHE A 5 30.12 -20.93 -16.21
CA PHE A 5 31.44 -20.62 -15.67
C PHE A 5 32.00 -21.74 -14.78
N ARG A 6 31.15 -22.58 -14.18
CA ARG A 6 31.56 -23.63 -13.23
C ARG A 6 31.70 -25.02 -13.85
N CYS A 7 30.72 -25.47 -14.63
CA CYS A 7 30.70 -26.82 -15.18
C CYS A 7 30.84 -26.90 -16.71
N GLY A 8 30.94 -25.76 -17.40
CA GLY A 8 31.15 -25.71 -18.85
C GLY A 8 29.95 -26.14 -19.70
N VAL A 9 28.77 -26.39 -19.11
CA VAL A 9 27.57 -26.74 -19.89
C VAL A 9 27.16 -25.55 -20.76
N SER A 10 26.89 -25.85 -22.04
CA SER A 10 26.42 -24.88 -23.04
C SER A 10 24.97 -24.44 -22.78
N ASP A 11 24.70 -23.17 -23.12
CA ASP A 11 23.37 -22.57 -23.28
C ASP A 11 22.38 -23.45 -24.08
N GLU A 12 22.87 -24.13 -25.12
CA GLU A 12 22.03 -24.99 -25.96
C GLU A 12 21.44 -26.20 -25.22
N LYS A 13 22.14 -26.65 -24.16
CA LYS A 13 21.74 -27.81 -23.36
C LYS A 13 20.98 -27.42 -22.10
N THR A 14 21.19 -26.21 -21.58
CA THR A 14 20.53 -25.76 -20.36
C THR A 14 20.47 -24.24 -20.26
N ARG A 15 19.44 -23.76 -19.57
CA ARG A 15 19.28 -22.32 -19.32
C ARG A 15 20.38 -21.83 -18.38
N LEU A 16 21.11 -20.82 -18.84
CA LEU A 16 22.10 -20.11 -18.05
C LEU A 16 21.49 -18.87 -17.42
N PHE A 17 21.93 -18.56 -16.20
CA PHE A 17 21.50 -17.41 -15.42
C PHE A 17 22.69 -16.49 -15.15
N ASP A 18 22.43 -15.19 -15.11
CA ASP A 18 23.44 -14.21 -14.74
C ASP A 18 23.52 -14.15 -13.20
N ILE A 19 24.73 -14.32 -12.65
CA ILE A 19 25.01 -14.23 -11.22
C ILE A 19 26.10 -13.19 -10.95
N ILE A 20 26.09 -12.62 -9.74
CA ILE A 20 27.13 -11.70 -9.27
C ILE A 20 28.22 -12.52 -8.58
N SER A 21 29.44 -12.50 -9.11
CA SER A 21 30.61 -13.15 -8.52
C SER A 21 31.72 -12.13 -8.22
N SER A 22 32.79 -12.57 -7.53
CA SER A 22 34.00 -11.76 -7.32
C SER A 22 34.70 -11.35 -8.63
N LYS A 23 34.45 -12.06 -9.73
CA LYS A 23 34.97 -11.75 -11.07
C LYS A 23 34.00 -10.89 -11.90
N GLY A 24 32.91 -10.41 -11.30
CA GLY A 24 31.85 -9.67 -11.97
C GLY A 24 30.64 -10.55 -12.33
N LEU A 25 29.86 -10.11 -13.31
CA LEU A 25 28.69 -10.82 -13.81
C LEU A 25 29.11 -12.04 -14.65
N VAL A 26 28.77 -13.24 -14.20
CA VAL A 26 29.08 -14.50 -14.90
C VAL A 26 27.82 -15.33 -15.13
N LYS A 27 27.86 -16.21 -16.12
CA LYS A 27 26.75 -17.11 -16.48
C LYS A 27 26.92 -18.47 -15.82
N VAL A 28 25.88 -18.96 -15.15
CA VAL A 28 25.89 -20.23 -14.41
C VAL A 28 24.57 -20.98 -14.63
N CYS A 29 24.61 -22.31 -14.72
CA CYS A 29 23.40 -23.13 -14.84
C CYS A 29 22.64 -23.24 -13.51
N ALA A 30 21.37 -23.65 -13.56
CA ALA A 30 20.52 -23.77 -12.37
C ALA A 30 21.14 -24.65 -11.26
N ASN A 31 21.80 -25.75 -11.63
CA ASN A 31 22.39 -26.69 -10.68
C ASN A 31 23.55 -26.04 -9.91
N CYS A 32 24.51 -25.48 -10.64
CA CYS A 32 25.67 -24.82 -10.04
C CYS A 32 25.28 -23.60 -9.19
N SER A 33 24.27 -22.82 -9.60
CA SER A 33 23.78 -21.69 -8.82
C SER A 33 23.16 -22.12 -7.49
N ARG A 34 22.42 -23.23 -7.45
CA ARG A 34 21.85 -23.78 -6.21
C ARG A 34 22.91 -24.29 -5.26
N GLU A 35 23.94 -24.96 -5.78
CA GLU A 35 25.05 -25.47 -4.96
C GLU A 35 25.88 -24.36 -4.33
N ASP A 36 26.12 -23.26 -5.05
CA ASP A 36 26.92 -22.14 -4.54
C ASP A 36 26.12 -21.16 -3.66
N GLY A 37 24.79 -21.31 -3.61
CA GLY A 37 23.92 -20.32 -2.97
C GLY A 37 24.02 -18.93 -3.62
N ALA A 38 24.50 -18.84 -4.86
CA ALA A 38 24.72 -17.57 -5.53
C ALA A 38 23.36 -16.96 -5.93
N PRO A 39 23.10 -15.68 -5.59
CA PRO A 39 21.85 -15.03 -5.94
C PRO A 39 21.73 -14.88 -7.46
N VAL A 40 20.67 -15.45 -8.02
CA VAL A 40 20.33 -15.34 -9.44
C VAL A 40 19.73 -13.96 -9.70
N VAL A 41 20.35 -13.20 -10.60
CA VAL A 41 19.82 -11.93 -11.06
C VAL A 41 18.91 -12.19 -12.25
N ASN A 42 17.60 -12.18 -12.01
CA ASN A 42 16.63 -12.23 -13.10
C ASN A 42 16.48 -10.85 -13.72
N LYS A 43 16.43 -10.78 -15.04
CA LYS A 43 16.06 -9.55 -15.74
C LYS A 43 14.62 -9.19 -15.33
N PRO A 44 14.36 -7.93 -14.92
CA PRO A 44 13.00 -7.49 -14.64
C PRO A 44 12.15 -7.64 -15.89
N THR A 45 10.87 -7.95 -15.69
CA THR A 45 9.92 -8.03 -16.80
C THR A 45 9.59 -6.63 -17.31
N ASP A 46 9.13 -6.52 -18.56
CA ASP A 46 8.69 -5.24 -19.14
C ASP A 46 7.58 -4.58 -18.29
N PHE A 47 6.74 -5.41 -17.65
CA PHE A 47 5.73 -4.93 -16.72
C PHE A 47 6.35 -4.28 -15.48
N GLN A 48 7.41 -4.88 -14.89
CA GLN A 48 8.10 -4.31 -13.73
C GLN A 48 8.82 -3.01 -14.08
N LEU A 49 9.39 -2.92 -15.29
CA LEU A 49 10.03 -1.71 -15.79
C LEU A 49 9.01 -0.58 -15.95
N LYS A 50 7.87 -0.84 -16.62
CA LYS A 50 6.77 0.13 -16.77
C LYS A 50 6.15 0.54 -15.44
N ALA A 51 6.03 -0.39 -14.48
CA ALA A 51 5.51 -0.08 -13.16
C ALA A 51 6.44 0.87 -12.37
N ALA A 52 7.76 0.79 -12.59
CA ALA A 52 8.73 1.66 -11.94
C ALA A 52 8.67 3.11 -12.46
N GLU A 53 8.24 3.32 -13.71
CA GLU A 53 8.04 4.66 -14.28
C GLU A 53 6.86 5.41 -13.65
N ASN A 54 5.91 4.67 -13.05
CA ASN A 54 4.71 5.26 -12.45
C ASN A 54 4.95 5.54 -10.95
N PRO A 55 5.02 6.81 -10.53
CA PRO A 55 5.26 7.14 -9.13
C PRO A 55 4.04 6.76 -8.28
N SER A 56 4.28 6.03 -7.19
CA SER A 56 3.23 5.68 -6.23
C SER A 56 2.70 6.93 -5.50
N THR A 57 1.39 6.98 -5.28
CA THR A 57 0.75 8.04 -4.50
C THR A 57 1.09 7.91 -3.01
N VAL A 58 0.95 8.99 -2.23
CA VAL A 58 1.17 8.96 -0.78
C VAL A 58 0.28 7.91 -0.11
N TYR A 59 -0.99 7.83 -0.53
CA TYR A 59 -1.94 6.85 -0.03
C TYR A 59 -1.51 5.40 -0.27
N GLU A 60 -1.03 5.09 -1.49
CA GLU A 60 -0.52 3.77 -1.82
C GLU A 60 0.71 3.40 -0.99
N ARG A 61 1.63 4.35 -0.78
CA ARG A 61 2.81 4.13 0.05
C ARG A 61 2.43 3.81 1.49
N LEU A 62 1.55 4.62 2.09
CA LEU A 62 1.08 4.41 3.46
C LEU A 62 0.37 3.05 3.60
N SER A 63 -0.48 2.69 2.63
CA SER A 63 -1.17 1.40 2.62
C SER A 63 -0.16 0.24 2.56
N ARG A 64 0.83 0.29 1.66
CA ARG A 64 1.87 -0.75 1.53
C ARG A 64 2.74 -0.88 2.78
N MET A 65 3.09 0.24 3.43
CA MET A 65 3.89 0.21 4.68
C MET A 65 3.14 -0.48 5.83
N GLN A 66 1.82 -0.46 5.82
CA GLN A 66 0.98 -1.19 6.77
C GLN A 66 0.70 -2.63 6.32
N GLY A 67 1.30 -3.10 5.22
CA GLY A 67 1.04 -4.43 4.66
C GLY A 67 -0.34 -4.55 3.97
N LEU A 68 -0.97 -3.43 3.63
CA LEU A 68 -2.28 -3.40 2.99
C LEU A 68 -2.16 -3.26 1.48
N ASP A 69 -3.04 -3.96 0.75
CA ASP A 69 -3.23 -3.76 -0.69
C ASP A 69 -3.92 -2.40 -0.92
N PRO A 70 -3.29 -1.43 -1.61
CA PRO A 70 -3.85 -0.09 -1.78
C PRO A 70 -5.21 -0.05 -2.48
N VAL A 71 -5.45 -0.95 -3.43
CA VAL A 71 -6.70 -0.98 -4.21
C VAL A 71 -7.83 -1.47 -3.31
N LYS A 72 -7.63 -2.62 -2.65
CA LYS A 72 -8.61 -3.18 -1.72
C LYS A 72 -8.83 -2.27 -0.52
N HIS A 73 -7.77 -1.69 0.02
CA HIS A 73 -7.85 -0.77 1.15
C HIS A 73 -8.68 0.46 0.79
N LYS A 74 -8.49 1.01 -0.42
CA LYS A 74 -9.29 2.15 -0.91
C LYS A 74 -10.75 1.78 -1.08
N GLU A 75 -11.05 0.62 -1.66
CA GLU A 75 -12.43 0.12 -1.81
C GLU A 75 -13.11 -0.11 -0.46
N GLN A 76 -12.41 -0.65 0.52
CA GLN A 76 -12.93 -0.86 1.88
C GLN A 76 -13.16 0.46 2.64
N PHE A 77 -12.35 1.48 2.36
CA PHE A 77 -12.53 2.82 2.92
C PHE A 77 -13.71 3.55 2.26
N SER A 78 -13.83 3.48 0.93
CA SER A 78 -14.89 4.15 0.17
C SER A 78 -16.25 3.45 0.31
N SER A 79 -16.29 2.13 0.48
CA SER A 79 -17.51 1.36 0.74
C SER A 79 -18.00 1.45 2.18
N GLY A 80 -17.29 2.16 3.07
CA GLY A 80 -17.67 2.32 4.47
C GLY A 80 -17.47 1.07 5.34
N ALA A 81 -16.89 -0.02 4.78
CA ALA A 81 -16.62 -1.25 5.51
C ALA A 81 -15.55 -1.08 6.60
N ILE A 82 -14.59 -0.17 6.39
CA ILE A 82 -13.53 0.19 7.36
C ILE A 82 -13.76 1.58 7.98
N GLY A 83 -14.54 2.43 7.32
CA GLY A 83 -14.61 3.88 7.60
C GLY A 83 -15.36 4.32 8.86
N LYS A 84 -16.09 3.43 9.55
CA LYS A 84 -16.74 3.80 10.82
C LYS A 84 -16.73 2.62 11.78
N THR A 85 -15.70 2.54 12.61
CA THR A 85 -15.77 1.75 13.84
C THR A 85 -16.99 2.21 14.65
N ASP A 86 -17.62 1.31 15.40
CA ASP A 86 -18.79 1.67 16.22
C ASP A 86 -18.49 2.83 17.20
N ALA A 87 -17.22 2.97 17.59
CA ALA A 87 -16.74 4.12 18.36
C ALA A 87 -16.93 5.45 17.60
N VAL A 88 -16.51 5.52 16.33
CA VAL A 88 -16.67 6.73 15.50
C VAL A 88 -18.16 7.05 15.29
N LYS A 89 -19.01 6.05 15.04
CA LYS A 89 -20.46 6.26 14.92
C LYS A 89 -21.07 6.82 16.21
N LYS A 90 -20.66 6.29 17.37
CA LYS A 90 -21.09 6.79 18.68
C LYS A 90 -20.64 8.22 18.92
N HIS A 91 -19.42 8.57 18.55
CA HIS A 91 -18.91 9.94 18.67
C HIS A 91 -19.67 10.93 17.76
N GLU A 92 -19.93 10.57 16.50
CA GLU A 92 -20.74 11.40 15.60
C GLU A 92 -22.17 11.59 16.12
N ALA A 93 -22.81 10.52 16.62
CA ALA A 93 -24.16 10.60 17.18
C ALA A 93 -24.20 11.50 18.42
N ASN A 94 -23.18 11.43 19.29
CA ASN A 94 -23.08 12.28 20.48
C ASN A 94 -22.88 13.75 20.10
N LEU A 95 -21.98 14.04 19.15
CA LEU A 95 -21.76 15.40 18.63
C LEU A 95 -23.04 16.02 18.07
N LYS A 96 -23.80 15.25 17.28
CA LYS A 96 -25.09 15.72 16.74
C LYS A 96 -26.08 16.07 17.86
N LYS A 97 -26.18 15.20 18.87
CA LYS A 97 -27.06 15.44 20.02
C LYS A 97 -26.69 16.72 20.77
N ILE A 98 -25.40 16.97 21.00
CA ILE A 98 -24.91 18.19 21.66
C ILE A 98 -25.27 19.44 20.85
N ILE A 99 -25.12 19.38 19.52
CA ILE A 99 -25.48 20.50 18.63
C ILE A 99 -26.98 20.80 18.71
N ASP A 100 -27.82 19.77 18.61
CA ASP A 100 -29.27 19.91 18.66
C ASP A 100 -29.73 20.48 20.00
N GLU A 101 -29.19 19.98 21.12
CA GLU A 101 -29.49 20.49 22.46
C GLU A 101 -29.08 21.97 22.63
N ASN A 102 -27.91 22.35 22.13
CA ASN A 102 -27.44 23.73 22.19
C ASN A 102 -28.29 24.67 21.30
N TYR A 103 -28.72 24.19 20.14
CA TYR A 103 -29.59 24.94 19.24
C TYR A 103 -30.95 25.20 19.88
N GLN A 104 -31.57 24.18 20.47
CA GLN A 104 -32.86 24.33 21.19
C GLN A 104 -32.74 25.28 22.37
N LYS A 105 -31.67 25.18 23.17
CA LYS A 105 -31.42 26.11 24.29
C LYS A 105 -31.31 27.55 23.81
N LYS A 106 -30.61 27.81 22.69
CA LYS A 106 -30.53 29.15 22.09
C LYS A 106 -31.89 29.68 21.66
N ILE A 107 -32.71 28.85 21.02
CA ILE A 107 -34.07 29.24 20.61
C ILE A 107 -34.93 29.58 21.82
N LEU A 108 -34.88 28.76 22.87
CA LEU A 108 -35.65 29.00 24.09
C LEU A 108 -35.21 30.28 24.79
N GLN A 109 -33.89 30.52 24.89
CA GLN A 109 -33.33 31.75 25.45
C GLN A 109 -33.75 32.99 24.66
N ALA A 110 -33.74 32.92 23.32
CA ALA A 110 -34.21 34.01 22.46
C ALA A 110 -35.72 34.27 22.62
N LYS A 111 -36.52 33.22 22.76
CA LYS A 111 -37.97 33.33 23.03
C LYS A 111 -38.27 33.93 24.40
N THR A 112 -37.53 33.52 25.44
CA THR A 112 -37.68 34.10 26.78
C THR A 112 -37.20 35.56 26.82
N ALA A 113 -36.11 35.90 26.14
CA ALA A 113 -35.67 37.29 26.04
C ALA A 113 -36.70 38.17 25.31
N SER A 114 -37.33 37.65 24.25
CA SER A 114 -38.40 38.34 23.52
C SER A 114 -39.70 38.46 24.33
N SER A 115 -40.01 37.54 25.25
CA SER A 115 -41.24 37.59 26.06
C SER A 115 -41.15 38.52 27.28
N TYR A 116 -39.94 38.92 27.70
CA TYR A 116 -39.74 39.82 28.83
C TYR A 116 -39.38 41.27 28.45
N GLY A 117 -39.39 41.63 27.16
CA GLY A 117 -39.33 43.03 26.72
C GLY A 117 -38.19 43.85 27.33
N LEU A 118 -36.95 43.38 27.19
CA LEU A 118 -35.75 44.17 27.44
C LEU A 118 -35.05 44.37 26.10
N ASP A 119 -35.42 45.48 25.44
CA ASP A 119 -34.56 46.17 24.47
C ASP A 119 -33.39 46.86 25.18
#